data_AF-A0A3L7QFJ7-F1
#
_entry.id   AF-A0A3L7QFJ7-F1
#
_cell.length_a   1.000
_cell.length_b   1.000
_cell.length_c   1.000
_cell.angle_alpha   90.00
_cell.angle_beta   90.00
_cell.angle_gamma   90.00
#
_symmetry.space_group_name_H-M   'P 1'
#
loop_
_entity.id
_entity.type
_entity.pdbx_description
1 polymer ?
#
loop_
_entity_poly.entity_id
_entity_poly.type
_entity_poly.pdbx_seq_one_letter_code
_entity_poly.pdbx_strand_id
1 'polypeptide(L)'
;LPVTMPPSGQLDALKAKSWVNWHKVFGAIDVSWKLLERLHIKPLRSWAIRKASKWMVDRFAKSDGLGAIFPPIIWSIISLRCLGYSEESPEVQAALKELEKLTIHEGETARLEPCRSPVWDTAISVIALREAGVSADAAPLRLAIDWLLSKEVREPGDWSVRKPEIEPAGWYFEFNNEFYPDIDDTIMTTMALAKCLPGDSHAAWTAEFVPGDNKPRTPSVADKVNTVVFGTTTSPGRAAADVDRMRPMLSAIERAVRWISAMQCRNGGWAAFDADNDRELFTRVPFADHNAMIDPPTADITARTLEMYGRLGVGRQHPTLERAINYVWSDQQPDNSWYGRWGVNYIYGTWQVLVGLTAIGIPGCDPRLQAGANWLRRMQQASGGWGETPLSYDRPELRGTGTPTPSQTAWALMGLMAVGDLDSEAVQRGIQYLVSTQREDGTWDEPEFTGTGFPRVFYLRYHLYPHYWPLMALGRYRSLRSSTHS
;
A
#
# COMPACT_ATOMS: atom_id res chain seq x y z
N LEU A 1 -13.73 20.72 22.00
CA LEU A 1 -12.50 19.88 21.96
C LEU A 1 -11.52 20.45 22.97
N PRO A 2 -10.78 19.62 23.74
CA PRO A 2 -9.75 20.13 24.64
C PRO A 2 -8.73 20.96 23.85
N VAL A 3 -8.34 22.11 24.42
CA VAL A 3 -7.47 23.12 23.79
C VAL A 3 -6.04 22.61 23.57
N THR A 4 -5.69 21.50 24.21
CA THR A 4 -4.40 20.83 24.09
C THR A 4 -4.60 19.32 24.24
N MET A 5 -4.16 18.54 23.25
CA MET A 5 -3.92 17.11 23.46
C MET A 5 -2.68 16.96 24.35
N PRO A 6 -2.64 15.96 25.24
CA PRO A 6 -1.40 15.59 25.93
C PRO A 6 -0.30 15.32 24.88
N PRO A 7 0.96 15.72 25.10
CA PRO A 7 2.06 15.35 24.22
C PRO A 7 2.06 13.83 24.02
N SER A 8 2.19 13.35 22.78
CA SER A 8 2.34 11.91 22.58
C SER A 8 3.58 11.45 23.37
N GLY A 9 3.36 10.49 24.27
CA GLY A 9 4.34 10.15 25.31
C GLY A 9 5.63 9.53 24.79
N GLN A 10 5.68 9.12 23.52
CA GLN A 10 6.85 8.50 22.90
C GLN A 10 6.93 8.84 21.40
N LEU A 11 7.73 9.85 21.06
CA LEU A 11 8.32 9.91 19.72
C LEU A 11 9.25 8.69 19.59
N ASP A 12 9.21 7.96 18.47
CA ASP A 12 10.15 6.87 18.23
C ASP A 12 11.58 7.39 18.35
N ALA A 13 12.53 6.57 18.80
CA ALA A 13 13.93 6.99 18.86
C ALA A 13 14.52 7.17 17.45
N LEU A 14 15.54 8.04 17.29
CA LEU A 14 16.24 8.13 16.01
C LEU A 14 16.99 6.82 15.80
N LYS A 15 16.94 6.24 14.59
CA LYS A 15 17.70 5.03 14.27
C LYS A 15 19.20 5.26 14.45
N ALA A 16 19.68 6.44 14.05
CA ALA A 16 21.06 6.87 14.29
C ALA A 16 21.18 7.65 15.60
N LYS A 17 22.13 7.24 16.46
CA LYS A 17 22.47 8.00 17.68
C LYS A 17 22.99 9.39 17.29
N SER A 18 22.33 10.42 17.79
CA SER A 18 22.80 11.80 17.65
C SER A 18 23.34 12.33 18.96
N TRP A 19 24.47 13.04 18.90
CA TRP A 19 25.07 13.70 20.05
C TRP A 19 24.36 15.03 20.35
N VAL A 20 23.54 15.51 19.40
CA VAL A 20 22.74 16.72 19.52
C VAL A 20 21.35 16.35 20.02
N ASN A 21 20.89 17.04 21.07
CA ASN A 21 19.50 16.93 21.52
C ASN A 21 18.60 17.77 20.60
N TRP A 22 18.18 17.16 19.49
CA TRP A 22 17.35 17.83 18.48
C TRP A 22 16.01 18.32 19.01
N HIS A 23 15.43 17.66 20.02
CA HIS A 23 14.22 18.14 20.66
C HIS A 23 14.43 19.51 21.33
N LYS A 24 15.56 19.69 22.05
CA LYS A 24 15.93 21.00 22.62
C LYS A 24 16.22 22.03 21.53
N VAL A 25 16.89 21.63 20.45
CA VAL A 25 17.18 22.52 19.31
C VAL A 25 15.90 23.03 18.67
N PHE A 26 15.00 22.13 18.27
CA PHE A 26 13.74 22.53 17.65
C PHE A 26 12.80 23.26 18.63
N GLY A 27 12.83 22.93 19.92
CA GLY A 27 12.15 23.70 20.95
C GLY A 27 12.67 25.14 21.06
N ALA A 28 14.00 25.34 21.02
CA ALA A 28 14.59 26.67 21.02
C ALA A 28 14.24 27.45 19.73
N ILE A 29 14.24 26.79 18.57
CA ILE A 29 13.81 27.38 17.30
C ILE A 29 12.35 27.84 17.38
N ASP A 30 11.45 26.98 17.87
CA ASP A 30 10.02 27.29 18.02
C ASP A 30 9.77 28.48 18.95
N VAL A 31 10.42 28.51 20.13
CA VAL A 31 10.32 29.64 21.06
C VAL A 31 10.85 30.94 20.43
N SER A 32 11.99 30.87 19.73
CA SER A 32 12.59 32.02 19.05
C SER A 32 11.68 32.55 17.95
N TRP A 33 11.07 31.66 17.16
CA TRP A 33 10.14 32.02 16.10
C TRP A 33 8.89 32.71 16.65
N LYS A 34 8.32 32.17 17.74
CA LYS A 34 7.18 32.77 18.46
C LYS A 34 7.52 34.14 19.04
N LEU A 35 8.76 34.35 19.49
CA LEU A 35 9.21 35.66 19.96
C LEU A 35 9.30 36.67 18.82
N LEU A 36 9.92 36.31 17.68
CA LEU A 36 9.99 37.19 16.50
C LEU A 36 8.60 37.56 15.99
N GLU A 37 7.66 36.62 15.99
CA GLU A 37 6.25 36.84 15.66
C GLU A 37 5.61 37.90 16.56
N ARG A 38 5.79 37.80 17.88
CA ARG A 38 5.28 38.77 18.87
C ARG A 38 5.89 40.16 18.70
N LEU A 39 7.16 40.21 18.28
CA LEU A 39 7.85 41.46 17.96
C LEU A 39 7.50 42.00 16.57
N HIS A 40 6.57 41.38 15.84
CA HIS A 40 6.19 41.75 14.47
C HIS A 40 7.33 41.71 13.44
N ILE A 41 8.41 40.98 13.73
CA ILE A 41 9.54 40.79 12.83
C ILE A 41 9.25 39.61 11.92
N LYS A 42 8.74 39.90 10.72
CA LYS A 42 8.15 38.90 9.81
C LYS A 42 8.72 39.00 8.38
N PRO A 43 10.05 38.98 8.19
CA PRO A 43 10.63 39.07 6.85
C PRO A 43 10.14 37.92 5.99
N LEU A 44 9.91 38.18 4.70
CA LEU A 44 9.46 37.19 3.70
C LEU A 44 8.08 36.56 3.93
N ARG A 45 7.35 36.92 4.99
CA ARG A 45 6.04 36.30 5.33
C ARG A 45 5.05 36.32 4.17
N SER A 46 4.84 37.48 3.54
CA SER A 46 3.90 37.58 2.41
C SER A 46 4.35 36.77 1.21
N TRP A 47 5.65 36.61 0.99
CA TRP A 47 6.18 35.75 -0.07
C TRP A 47 5.93 34.27 0.24
N ALA A 48 6.18 33.83 1.48
CA ALA A 48 5.95 32.46 1.93
C ALA A 48 4.46 32.09 1.84
N ILE A 49 3.57 32.97 2.29
CA ILE A 49 2.11 32.78 2.20
C ILE A 49 1.67 32.61 0.74
N ARG A 50 2.15 33.48 -0.18
CA ARG A 50 1.83 33.35 -1.61
C ARG A 50 2.33 32.03 -2.19
N LYS A 51 3.53 31.57 -1.82
CA LYS A 51 4.07 30.29 -2.29
C LYS A 51 3.26 29.10 -1.76
N ALA A 52 2.91 29.09 -0.47
CA ALA A 52 2.10 28.02 0.14
C ALA A 52 0.68 27.99 -0.43
N SER A 53 0.04 29.15 -0.57
CA SER A 53 -1.30 29.28 -1.16
C SER A 53 -1.33 28.79 -2.61
N LYS A 54 -0.34 29.21 -3.43
CA LYS A 54 -0.24 28.72 -4.80
C LYS A 54 -0.03 27.20 -4.85
N TRP A 55 0.90 26.67 -4.05
CA TRP A 55 1.16 25.22 -3.99
C TRP A 55 -0.12 24.44 -3.67
N MET A 56 -0.89 24.90 -2.68
CA MET A 56 -2.15 24.30 -2.24
C MET A 56 -3.21 24.31 -3.34
N VAL A 57 -3.48 25.48 -3.93
CA VAL A 57 -4.52 25.63 -4.96
C VAL A 57 -4.16 24.88 -6.25
N ASP A 58 -2.88 24.87 -6.64
CA ASP A 58 -2.41 24.12 -7.81
C ASP A 58 -2.72 22.61 -7.69
N ARG A 59 -2.78 22.08 -6.46
CA ARG A 59 -3.03 20.66 -6.16
C ARG A 59 -4.49 20.28 -5.98
N PHE A 60 -5.42 21.23 -6.05
CA PHE A 60 -6.85 20.90 -6.10
C PHE A 60 -7.25 20.36 -7.46
N ALA A 61 -6.52 20.71 -8.52
CA ALA A 61 -6.78 20.18 -9.84
C ALA A 61 -6.55 18.66 -9.85
N LYS A 62 -7.45 17.89 -10.49
CA LYS A 62 -7.27 16.44 -10.70
C LYS A 62 -7.10 15.62 -9.41
N SER A 63 -7.62 16.13 -8.31
CA SER A 63 -7.68 15.45 -7.02
C SER A 63 -9.04 15.74 -6.37
N ASP A 64 -9.60 14.77 -5.64
CA ASP A 64 -10.84 14.92 -4.88
C ASP A 64 -10.59 15.70 -3.57
N GLY A 65 -10.06 16.91 -3.71
CA GLY A 65 -9.54 17.73 -2.61
C GLY A 65 -8.06 17.47 -2.35
N LEU A 66 -7.37 18.36 -1.63
CA LEU A 66 -5.90 18.25 -1.47
C LEU A 66 -5.49 16.88 -0.91
N GLY A 67 -4.84 16.05 -1.72
CA GLY A 67 -4.42 14.70 -1.35
C GLY A 67 -5.57 13.71 -1.13
N ALA A 68 -6.81 14.10 -1.43
CA ALA A 68 -8.03 13.29 -1.26
C ALA A 68 -8.24 12.67 0.15
N ILE A 69 -7.65 13.29 1.17
CA ILE A 69 -7.76 12.90 2.58
C ILE A 69 -8.32 14.05 3.42
N PHE A 70 -9.13 13.75 4.43
CA PHE A 70 -9.90 14.76 5.16
C PHE A 70 -9.07 15.87 5.84
N PRO A 71 -7.87 15.62 6.45
CA PRO A 71 -7.17 16.68 7.18
C PRO A 71 -6.71 17.84 6.29
N PRO A 72 -5.97 17.63 5.18
CA PRO A 72 -5.59 18.72 4.29
C PRO A 72 -6.79 19.35 3.57
N ILE A 73 -7.90 18.64 3.34
CA ILE A 73 -9.14 19.27 2.82
C ILE A 73 -9.66 20.32 3.81
N ILE A 74 -9.83 19.95 5.09
CA ILE A 74 -10.28 20.88 6.13
C ILE A 74 -9.30 22.06 6.27
N TRP A 75 -8.00 21.78 6.35
CA TRP A 75 -6.99 22.84 6.48
C TRP A 75 -6.91 23.74 5.26
N SER A 76 -7.24 23.23 4.06
CA SER A 76 -7.35 24.03 2.85
C SER A 76 -8.52 25.02 2.94
N ILE A 77 -9.69 24.57 3.40
CA ILE A 77 -10.87 25.43 3.61
C ILE A 77 -10.53 26.56 4.60
N ILE A 78 -9.97 26.21 5.76
CA ILE A 78 -9.57 27.18 6.79
C ILE A 78 -8.55 28.18 6.21
N SER A 79 -7.54 27.67 5.50
CA SER A 79 -6.50 28.51 4.90
C SER A 79 -7.07 29.50 3.88
N LEU A 80 -7.97 29.06 2.99
CA LEU A 80 -8.62 29.92 2.01
C LEU A 80 -9.43 31.04 2.70
N ARG A 81 -10.20 30.71 3.74
CA ARG A 81 -10.93 31.73 4.53
C ARG A 81 -9.99 32.73 5.20
N CYS A 82 -8.88 32.28 5.77
CA CYS A 82 -7.86 33.17 6.34
C CYS A 82 -7.16 34.04 5.29
N LEU A 83 -7.09 33.60 4.03
CA LEU A 83 -6.55 34.38 2.90
C LEU A 83 -7.54 35.41 2.33
N GLY A 84 -8.78 35.44 2.84
CA GLY A 84 -9.81 36.40 2.42
C GLY A 84 -10.69 35.92 1.26
N TYR A 85 -10.63 34.64 0.89
CA TYR A 85 -11.60 34.06 -0.06
C TYR A 85 -13.00 34.09 0.57
N SER A 86 -14.00 34.49 -0.21
CA SER A 86 -15.39 34.43 0.21
C SER A 86 -15.85 32.97 0.34
N GLU A 87 -16.94 32.75 1.09
CA GLU A 87 -17.55 31.43 1.18
C GLU A 87 -18.02 30.90 -0.18
N GLU A 88 -18.51 31.81 -1.02
CA GLU A 88 -18.98 31.54 -2.38
C GLU A 88 -17.84 31.39 -3.41
N SER A 89 -16.57 31.44 -3.00
CA SER A 89 -15.48 31.29 -3.96
C SER A 89 -15.47 29.85 -4.52
N PRO A 90 -15.13 29.66 -5.82
CA PRO A 90 -15.08 28.33 -6.42
C PRO A 90 -14.16 27.35 -5.67
N GLU A 91 -13.03 27.85 -5.14
CA GLU A 91 -12.07 27.05 -4.39
C GLU A 91 -12.63 26.57 -3.05
N VAL A 92 -13.30 27.45 -2.31
CA VAL A 92 -13.91 27.10 -1.01
C VAL A 92 -15.08 26.14 -1.22
N GLN A 93 -15.96 26.42 -2.18
CA GLN A 93 -17.09 25.56 -2.51
C GLN A 93 -16.66 24.18 -3.01
N ALA A 94 -15.61 24.11 -3.83
CA ALA A 94 -15.05 22.83 -4.26
C ALA A 94 -14.53 22.03 -3.07
N ALA A 95 -13.69 22.61 -2.21
CA ALA A 95 -13.15 21.90 -1.05
C ALA A 95 -14.25 21.46 -0.05
N LEU A 96 -15.28 22.29 0.18
CA LEU A 96 -16.44 21.92 1.00
C LEU A 96 -17.21 20.75 0.40
N LYS A 97 -17.39 20.74 -0.92
CA LYS A 97 -18.06 19.62 -1.62
C LYS A 97 -17.28 18.32 -1.49
N GLU A 98 -15.95 18.37 -1.60
CA GLU A 98 -15.11 17.17 -1.41
C GLU A 98 -15.16 16.67 0.03
N LEU A 99 -15.19 17.57 1.03
CA LEU A 99 -15.40 17.20 2.42
C LEU A 99 -16.77 16.54 2.63
N GLU A 100 -17.84 17.10 2.05
CA GLU A 100 -19.19 16.57 2.13
C GLU A 100 -19.29 15.17 1.52
N LYS A 101 -18.57 14.91 0.41
CA LYS A 101 -18.52 13.55 -0.17
C LYS A 101 -17.98 12.53 0.82
N LEU A 102 -17.07 12.88 1.73
CA LEU A 102 -16.54 11.97 2.75
C LEU A 102 -17.50 11.76 3.93
N THR A 103 -18.59 12.52 4.03
CA THR A 103 -19.55 12.41 5.11
C THR A 103 -20.59 11.32 4.80
N ILE A 104 -20.72 10.35 5.68
CA ILE A 104 -21.78 9.34 5.66
C ILE A 104 -22.82 9.72 6.72
N HIS A 105 -24.05 9.91 6.29
CA HIS A 105 -25.19 10.23 7.15
C HIS A 105 -25.96 8.96 7.51
N GLU A 106 -26.08 8.70 8.81
CA GLU A 106 -26.75 7.53 9.40
C GLU A 106 -27.78 8.01 10.43
N GLY A 107 -29.00 8.29 9.94
CA GLY A 107 -30.09 8.85 10.76
C GLY A 107 -29.72 10.21 11.34
N GLU A 108 -29.71 10.31 12.66
CA GLU A 108 -29.33 11.52 13.41
C GLU A 108 -27.81 11.69 13.59
N THR A 109 -27.01 10.76 13.08
CA THR A 109 -25.55 10.78 13.21
C THR A 109 -24.88 10.95 11.85
N ALA A 110 -23.71 11.58 11.84
CA ALA A 110 -22.84 11.64 10.67
C ALA A 110 -21.44 11.16 11.06
N ARG A 111 -20.83 10.37 10.20
CA ARG A 111 -19.43 9.94 10.32
C ARG A 111 -18.64 10.43 9.12
N LEU A 112 -17.41 10.88 9.36
CA LEU A 112 -16.51 11.35 8.32
C LEU A 112 -15.53 10.23 7.98
N GLU A 113 -15.54 9.80 6.72
CA GLU A 113 -14.52 8.91 6.17
C GLU A 113 -13.19 9.65 6.06
N PRO A 114 -12.06 9.04 6.44
CA PRO A 114 -10.78 9.72 6.33
C PRO A 114 -10.32 9.91 4.89
N CYS A 115 -10.64 8.94 4.03
CA CYS A 115 -10.48 8.89 2.59
C CYS A 115 -11.28 7.68 2.07
N ARG A 116 -11.25 7.44 0.76
CA ARG A 116 -11.94 6.31 0.10
C ARG A 116 -10.94 5.44 -0.64
N SER A 117 -11.17 4.12 -0.66
CA SER A 117 -10.23 3.10 -1.15
C SER A 117 -10.62 2.40 -2.47
N PRO A 118 -11.26 3.04 -3.46
CA PRO A 118 -11.85 2.33 -4.60
C PRO A 118 -10.82 1.65 -5.51
N VAL A 119 -9.64 2.23 -5.74
CA VAL A 119 -8.61 1.61 -6.60
C VAL A 119 -8.05 0.38 -5.91
N TRP A 120 -7.65 0.54 -4.64
CA TRP A 120 -7.21 -0.52 -3.75
C TRP A 120 -8.16 -1.70 -3.73
N ASP A 121 -9.42 -1.44 -3.41
CA ASP A 121 -10.45 -2.47 -3.28
C ASP A 121 -10.79 -3.13 -4.60
N THR A 122 -10.81 -2.38 -5.71
CA THR A 122 -11.06 -2.94 -7.04
C THR A 122 -9.94 -3.87 -7.46
N ALA A 123 -8.68 -3.47 -7.29
CA ALA A 123 -7.53 -4.28 -7.64
C ALA A 123 -7.49 -5.59 -6.83
N ILE A 124 -7.69 -5.53 -5.51
CA ILE A 124 -7.70 -6.75 -4.68
C ILE A 124 -8.89 -7.64 -5.03
N SER A 125 -10.07 -7.06 -5.28
CA SER A 125 -11.26 -7.84 -5.67
C SER A 125 -11.04 -8.59 -6.98
N VAL A 126 -10.41 -7.95 -7.99
CA VAL A 126 -10.02 -8.61 -9.24
C VAL A 126 -9.10 -9.79 -8.97
N ILE A 127 -8.07 -9.61 -8.13
CA ILE A 127 -7.12 -10.66 -7.80
C ILE A 127 -7.80 -11.83 -7.08
N ALA A 128 -8.63 -11.53 -6.07
CA ALA A 128 -9.35 -12.54 -5.30
C ALA A 128 -10.31 -13.35 -6.18
N LEU A 129 -11.06 -12.70 -7.07
CA LEU A 129 -11.95 -13.36 -8.02
C LEU A 129 -11.17 -14.25 -9.00
N ARG A 130 -10.04 -13.76 -9.54
CA ARG A 130 -9.18 -14.54 -10.44
C ARG A 130 -8.61 -15.77 -9.73
N GLU A 131 -8.18 -15.64 -8.49
CA GLU A 131 -7.68 -16.77 -7.69
C GLU A 131 -8.78 -17.74 -7.24
N ALA A 132 -10.01 -17.24 -7.09
CA ALA A 132 -11.20 -18.07 -6.91
C ALA A 132 -11.66 -18.76 -8.21
N GLY A 133 -10.99 -18.55 -9.34
CA GLY A 133 -11.23 -19.23 -10.61
C GLY A 133 -12.27 -18.54 -11.52
N VAL A 134 -12.67 -17.30 -11.22
CA VAL A 134 -13.53 -16.51 -12.13
C VAL A 134 -12.74 -16.18 -13.38
N SER A 135 -13.29 -16.49 -14.57
CA SER A 135 -12.63 -16.22 -15.86
C SER A 135 -12.31 -14.73 -16.05
N ALA A 136 -11.15 -14.41 -16.63
CA ALA A 136 -10.79 -13.05 -17.06
C ALA A 136 -11.78 -12.48 -18.08
N ASP A 137 -12.56 -13.34 -18.75
CA ASP A 137 -13.63 -12.96 -19.68
C ASP A 137 -14.97 -12.69 -18.98
N ALA A 138 -15.03 -12.75 -17.65
CA ALA A 138 -16.22 -12.32 -16.93
C ALA A 138 -16.43 -10.81 -17.14
N ALA A 139 -17.66 -10.42 -17.48
CA ALA A 139 -18.00 -9.01 -17.72
C ALA A 139 -17.61 -8.07 -16.55
N PRO A 140 -17.82 -8.45 -15.27
CA PRO A 140 -17.38 -7.62 -14.14
C PRO A 140 -15.86 -7.39 -14.11
N LEU A 141 -15.06 -8.39 -14.47
CA LEU A 141 -13.60 -8.24 -14.49
C LEU A 141 -13.14 -7.34 -15.65
N ARG A 142 -13.76 -7.43 -16.82
CA ARG A 142 -13.47 -6.48 -17.92
C ARG A 142 -13.75 -5.04 -17.51
N LEU A 143 -14.91 -4.79 -16.92
CA LEU A 143 -15.29 -3.45 -16.43
C LEU A 143 -14.30 -2.94 -15.38
N ALA A 144 -13.89 -3.80 -14.44
CA ALA A 144 -12.90 -3.44 -13.43
C ALA A 144 -11.53 -3.11 -14.04
N ILE A 145 -11.06 -3.90 -15.02
CA ILE A 145 -9.80 -3.65 -15.71
C ILE A 145 -9.84 -2.37 -16.54
N ASP A 146 -10.91 -2.13 -17.30
CA ASP A 146 -11.08 -0.90 -18.08
C ASP A 146 -11.11 0.33 -17.16
N TRP A 147 -11.78 0.21 -16.01
CA TRP A 147 -11.80 1.26 -14.99
C TRP A 147 -10.42 1.49 -14.37
N LEU A 148 -9.69 0.44 -13.97
CA LEU A 148 -8.32 0.57 -13.45
C LEU A 148 -7.40 1.22 -14.50
N LEU A 149 -7.46 0.81 -15.77
CA LEU A 149 -6.68 1.44 -16.84
C LEU A 149 -7.00 2.94 -17.00
N SER A 150 -8.25 3.35 -16.79
CA SER A 150 -8.65 4.77 -16.81
C SER A 150 -8.09 5.59 -15.65
N LYS A 151 -7.60 4.94 -14.59
CA LYS A 151 -7.07 5.57 -13.37
C LYS A 151 -5.55 5.71 -13.35
N GLU A 152 -4.86 5.22 -14.37
CA GLU A 152 -3.40 5.40 -14.47
C GLU A 152 -3.02 6.88 -14.51
N VAL A 153 -2.11 7.28 -13.64
CA VAL A 153 -1.56 8.64 -13.62
C VAL A 153 -0.66 8.84 -14.84
N ARG A 154 -0.93 9.89 -15.62
CA ARG A 154 -0.17 10.23 -16.84
C ARG A 154 0.54 11.58 -16.75
N GLU A 155 0.44 12.26 -15.61
CA GLU A 155 1.07 13.57 -15.36
C GLU A 155 1.99 13.50 -14.13
N PRO A 156 3.04 14.34 -14.05
CA PRO A 156 3.95 14.35 -12.90
C PRO A 156 3.26 14.77 -11.60
N GLY A 157 3.46 13.98 -10.54
CA GLY A 157 3.04 14.29 -9.17
C GLY A 157 4.17 14.87 -8.30
N ASP A 158 3.94 14.97 -6.98
CA ASP A 158 4.95 15.51 -6.05
C ASP A 158 6.20 14.62 -5.96
N TRP A 159 6.05 13.31 -6.19
CA TRP A 159 7.15 12.34 -6.31
C TRP A 159 8.21 12.75 -7.35
N SER A 160 7.80 13.47 -8.39
CA SER A 160 8.68 13.90 -9.50
C SER A 160 9.73 14.93 -9.06
N VAL A 161 9.57 15.58 -7.90
CA VAL A 161 10.60 16.46 -7.32
C VAL A 161 11.92 15.72 -7.12
N ARG A 162 11.86 14.42 -6.78
CA ARG A 162 13.04 13.57 -6.62
C ARG A 162 13.37 12.74 -7.86
N LYS A 163 12.38 12.50 -8.72
CA LYS A 163 12.48 11.65 -9.90
C LYS A 163 11.95 12.35 -11.16
N PRO A 164 12.53 13.49 -11.56
CA PRO A 164 11.95 14.35 -12.61
C PRO A 164 12.04 13.78 -14.02
N GLU A 165 12.94 12.82 -14.26
CA GLU A 165 13.18 12.23 -15.58
C GLU A 165 12.34 10.97 -15.84
N ILE A 166 11.53 10.55 -14.87
CA ILE A 166 10.75 9.31 -14.95
C ILE A 166 9.40 9.60 -15.59
N GLU A 167 9.04 8.78 -16.58
CA GLU A 167 7.70 8.83 -17.18
C GLU A 167 6.63 8.66 -16.10
N PRO A 168 5.63 9.55 -16.01
CA PRO A 168 4.51 9.38 -15.10
C PRO A 168 3.77 8.06 -15.34
N ALA A 169 3.54 7.36 -14.24
CA ALA A 169 2.71 6.18 -14.15
C ALA A 169 2.25 6.07 -12.69
N GLY A 170 1.59 4.95 -12.38
CA GLY A 170 1.14 4.65 -11.04
C GLY A 170 -0.35 4.87 -10.87
N TRP A 171 -0.83 4.39 -9.73
CA TRP A 171 -2.21 4.49 -9.30
C TRP A 171 -2.24 5.06 -7.90
N TYR A 172 -3.30 5.80 -7.60
CA TYR A 172 -3.60 6.34 -6.28
C TYR A 172 -4.70 5.50 -5.63
N PHE A 173 -4.80 5.59 -4.31
CA PHE A 173 -5.81 4.91 -3.50
C PHE A 173 -7.27 5.33 -3.80
N GLU A 174 -7.50 6.62 -4.04
CA GLU A 174 -8.84 7.24 -4.13
C GLU A 174 -9.49 7.17 -5.54
N PHE A 175 -10.58 7.91 -5.76
CA PHE A 175 -11.19 8.03 -7.08
C PHE A 175 -10.40 8.95 -8.02
N ASN A 176 -9.87 10.07 -7.51
CA ASN A 176 -9.00 10.97 -8.26
C ASN A 176 -7.95 11.55 -7.31
N ASN A 177 -6.67 11.34 -7.60
CA ASN A 177 -5.58 11.90 -6.81
C ASN A 177 -4.26 11.94 -7.61
N GLU A 178 -4.26 12.50 -8.82
CA GLU A 178 -3.17 12.35 -9.79
C GLU A 178 -1.79 12.85 -9.31
N PHE A 179 -1.74 13.74 -8.30
CA PHE A 179 -0.49 14.22 -7.73
C PHE A 179 0.19 13.21 -6.77
N TYR A 180 -0.56 12.23 -6.28
CA TYR A 180 -0.15 11.32 -5.21
C TYR A 180 -0.44 9.85 -5.55
N PRO A 181 0.05 9.31 -6.68
CA PRO A 181 0.09 7.86 -6.85
C PRO A 181 0.99 7.24 -5.78
N ASP A 182 0.63 6.05 -5.31
CA ASP A 182 1.36 5.32 -4.30
C ASP A 182 1.81 3.95 -4.81
N ILE A 183 2.83 3.41 -4.16
CA ILE A 183 3.50 2.16 -4.54
C ILE A 183 2.56 0.97 -4.36
N ASP A 184 1.75 0.95 -3.31
CA ASP A 184 0.92 -0.19 -2.96
C ASP A 184 -0.23 -0.37 -3.98
N ASP A 185 -0.98 0.69 -4.28
CA ASP A 185 -2.04 0.67 -5.30
C ASP A 185 -1.49 0.39 -6.70
N THR A 186 -0.31 0.94 -7.02
CA THR A 186 0.37 0.64 -8.28
C THR A 186 0.72 -0.83 -8.39
N ILE A 187 1.22 -1.46 -7.32
CA ILE A 187 1.53 -2.89 -7.29
C ILE A 187 0.26 -3.72 -7.44
N MET A 188 -0.76 -3.46 -6.62
CA MET A 188 -2.00 -4.25 -6.65
C MET A 188 -2.67 -4.16 -8.01
N THR A 189 -2.73 -2.97 -8.60
CA THR A 189 -3.27 -2.77 -9.94
C THR A 189 -2.44 -3.50 -10.99
N THR A 190 -1.11 -3.43 -10.91
CA THR A 190 -0.21 -4.17 -11.81
C THR A 190 -0.46 -5.68 -11.75
N MET A 191 -0.60 -6.24 -10.55
CA MET A 191 -0.90 -7.67 -10.37
C MET A 191 -2.31 -8.03 -10.87
N ALA A 192 -3.29 -7.15 -10.68
CA ALA A 192 -4.65 -7.34 -11.20
C ALA A 192 -4.67 -7.37 -12.74
N LEU A 193 -3.98 -6.41 -13.39
CA LEU A 193 -3.80 -6.37 -14.84
C LEU A 193 -3.12 -7.64 -15.35
N ALA A 194 -2.02 -8.06 -14.71
CA ALA A 194 -1.28 -9.26 -15.08
C ALA A 194 -2.14 -10.55 -14.95
N LYS A 195 -3.02 -10.64 -13.94
CA LYS A 195 -3.97 -11.75 -13.75
C LYS A 195 -5.11 -11.80 -14.76
N CYS A 196 -5.35 -10.69 -15.46
CA CYS A 196 -6.40 -10.57 -16.46
C CYS A 196 -5.88 -10.57 -17.91
N LEU A 197 -4.57 -10.80 -18.12
CA LEU A 197 -4.05 -11.11 -19.45
C LEU A 197 -4.78 -12.38 -20.00
N PRO A 198 -5.19 -12.39 -21.28
CA PRO A 198 -5.87 -13.53 -21.92
C PRO A 198 -5.05 -14.83 -21.86
N GLY A 199 -5.73 -15.96 -21.74
CA GLY A 199 -5.15 -17.30 -21.61
C GLY A 199 -5.75 -18.08 -20.42
N ASP A 200 -6.14 -19.34 -20.65
CA ASP A 200 -6.78 -20.20 -19.63
C ASP A 200 -5.85 -20.53 -18.44
N SER A 201 -4.58 -20.19 -18.56
CA SER A 201 -3.61 -20.18 -17.47
C SER A 201 -2.56 -19.14 -17.81
N HIS A 202 -1.95 -18.53 -16.81
CA HIS A 202 -0.70 -17.76 -16.93
C HIS A 202 0.43 -18.51 -17.68
N ALA A 203 0.25 -19.82 -17.95
CA ALA A 203 1.18 -20.67 -18.67
C ALA A 203 0.96 -20.71 -20.20
N ALA A 204 -0.22 -20.31 -20.72
CA ALA A 204 -0.44 -20.24 -22.16
C ALA A 204 0.11 -18.96 -22.78
N TRP A 205 0.27 -17.90 -21.97
CA TRP A 205 0.91 -16.65 -22.33
C TRP A 205 1.90 -16.24 -21.25
N THR A 206 3.18 -16.59 -21.39
CA THR A 206 4.22 -16.09 -20.49
C THR A 206 4.60 -14.70 -20.95
N ALA A 207 4.25 -13.68 -20.17
CA ALA A 207 4.84 -12.35 -20.26
C ALA A 207 6.04 -12.33 -19.31
N GLU A 208 7.24 -12.57 -19.82
CA GLU A 208 8.46 -12.33 -19.05
C GLU A 208 8.77 -10.84 -19.14
N PHE A 209 8.70 -10.14 -18.00
CA PHE A 209 9.11 -8.76 -17.91
C PHE A 209 10.57 -8.74 -17.48
N VAL A 210 11.49 -8.39 -18.38
CA VAL A 210 12.90 -8.20 -18.04
C VAL A 210 13.13 -6.71 -17.78
N PRO A 211 13.28 -6.25 -16.53
CA PRO A 211 13.60 -4.85 -16.28
C PRO A 211 14.99 -4.53 -16.85
N GLY A 212 15.12 -3.36 -17.47
CA GLY A 212 16.39 -2.88 -17.99
C GLY A 212 17.43 -2.63 -16.89
N ASP A 213 18.70 -2.53 -17.30
CA ASP A 213 19.86 -2.37 -16.43
C ASP A 213 19.85 -0.97 -15.78
N ASN A 214 19.24 -0.82 -14.59
CA ASN A 214 19.14 0.46 -13.86
C ASN A 214 20.48 0.91 -13.24
N LYS A 215 21.48 1.19 -14.07
CA LYS A 215 22.66 1.97 -13.66
C LYS A 215 22.31 3.46 -13.63
N PRO A 216 22.93 4.27 -12.75
CA PRO A 216 22.68 5.72 -12.64
C PRO A 216 23.35 6.49 -13.80
N ARG A 217 23.01 6.15 -15.03
CA ARG A 217 23.35 6.93 -16.23
C ARG A 217 22.05 7.26 -16.95
N THR A 218 22.03 8.45 -17.55
CA THR A 218 20.98 8.99 -18.43
C THR A 218 20.20 7.89 -19.15
N PRO A 219 18.86 7.84 -19.03
CA PRO A 219 18.05 6.80 -19.64
C PRO A 219 18.36 6.75 -21.13
N SER A 220 18.87 5.62 -21.61
CA SER A 220 19.04 5.40 -23.04
C SER A 220 17.80 4.70 -23.57
N VAL A 221 17.51 4.87 -24.86
CA VAL A 221 16.40 4.19 -25.58
C VAL A 221 16.46 2.65 -25.44
N ALA A 222 17.55 2.09 -24.89
CA ALA A 222 17.77 0.68 -24.62
C ALA A 222 17.28 0.15 -23.26
N ASP A 223 16.87 0.99 -22.29
CA ASP A 223 16.39 0.53 -20.96
C ASP A 223 14.90 0.10 -20.99
N LYS A 224 14.52 -0.62 -22.04
CA LYS A 224 13.14 -1.10 -22.21
C LYS A 224 12.89 -2.26 -21.27
N VAL A 225 11.74 -2.25 -20.60
CA VAL A 225 11.21 -3.48 -20.00
C VAL A 225 10.80 -4.35 -21.18
N ASN A 226 11.63 -5.32 -21.53
CA ASN A 226 11.29 -6.22 -22.63
C ASN A 226 10.19 -7.14 -22.11
N THR A 227 8.98 -6.92 -22.64
CA THR A 227 7.85 -7.82 -22.41
C THR A 227 7.79 -8.78 -23.59
N VAL A 228 8.16 -10.03 -23.36
CA VAL A 228 8.03 -11.05 -24.39
C VAL A 228 6.77 -11.85 -24.10
N VAL A 229 5.82 -11.82 -25.04
CA VAL A 229 4.52 -12.48 -24.92
C VAL A 229 4.45 -13.60 -25.96
N PHE A 230 4.47 -14.85 -25.51
CA PHE A 230 4.34 -16.02 -26.38
C PHE A 230 3.11 -16.82 -25.98
N GLY A 231 2.31 -17.24 -26.96
CA GLY A 231 1.21 -18.15 -26.68
C GLY A 231 0.77 -18.98 -27.86
N THR A 232 0.03 -20.04 -27.54
CA THR A 232 -0.51 -20.97 -28.53
C THR A 232 -2.02 -20.80 -28.62
N THR A 233 -2.55 -20.80 -29.83
CA THR A 233 -3.98 -20.63 -30.07
C THR A 233 -4.43 -21.56 -31.19
N THR A 234 -5.62 -22.13 -31.03
CA THR A 234 -6.30 -22.91 -32.06
C THR A 234 -7.21 -22.04 -32.95
N SER A 235 -7.33 -20.74 -32.64
CA SER A 235 -8.19 -19.79 -33.36
C SER A 235 -7.44 -18.47 -33.65
N PRO A 236 -6.98 -18.25 -34.90
CA PRO A 236 -6.26 -17.03 -35.27
C PRO A 236 -7.05 -15.73 -35.03
N GLY A 237 -8.37 -15.76 -35.23
CA GLY A 237 -9.23 -14.60 -34.98
C GLY A 237 -9.35 -14.22 -33.50
N ARG A 238 -9.34 -15.21 -32.60
CA ARG A 238 -9.26 -14.97 -31.15
C ARG A 238 -7.89 -14.45 -30.74
N ALA A 239 -6.83 -14.97 -31.35
CA ALA A 239 -5.46 -14.53 -31.07
C ALA A 239 -5.24 -13.03 -31.34
N ALA A 240 -5.78 -12.52 -32.46
CA ALA A 240 -5.70 -11.09 -32.77
C ALA A 240 -6.47 -10.23 -31.75
N ALA A 241 -7.68 -10.66 -31.37
CA ALA A 241 -8.48 -9.98 -30.34
C ALA A 241 -7.80 -10.01 -28.96
N ASP A 242 -7.16 -11.13 -28.61
CA ASP A 242 -6.39 -11.27 -27.37
C ASP A 242 -5.19 -10.31 -27.36
N VAL A 243 -4.45 -10.20 -28.48
CA VAL A 243 -3.33 -9.25 -28.61
C VAL A 243 -3.80 -7.80 -28.44
N ASP A 244 -4.89 -7.41 -29.07
CA ASP A 244 -5.41 -6.05 -28.95
C ASP A 244 -5.92 -5.76 -27.53
N ARG A 245 -6.50 -6.76 -26.87
CA ARG A 245 -6.91 -6.66 -25.46
C ARG A 245 -5.72 -6.59 -24.50
N MET A 246 -4.63 -7.32 -24.78
CA MET A 246 -3.42 -7.32 -23.96
C MET A 246 -2.70 -5.97 -24.01
N ARG A 247 -2.65 -5.35 -25.18
CA ARG A 247 -1.84 -4.15 -25.44
C ARG A 247 -1.97 -3.05 -24.36
N PRO A 248 -3.17 -2.56 -23.99
CA PRO A 248 -3.29 -1.52 -22.97
C PRO A 248 -2.80 -1.99 -21.60
N MET A 249 -3.10 -3.24 -21.20
CA MET A 249 -2.63 -3.81 -19.94
C MET A 249 -1.11 -3.93 -19.89
N LEU A 250 -0.49 -4.48 -20.94
CA LEU A 250 0.97 -4.64 -21.00
C LEU A 250 1.69 -3.29 -20.99
N SER A 251 1.16 -2.31 -21.71
CA SER A 251 1.73 -0.96 -21.73
C SER A 251 1.63 -0.28 -20.36
N ALA A 252 0.51 -0.46 -19.66
CA ALA A 252 0.32 0.05 -18.31
C ALA A 252 1.26 -0.64 -17.30
N ILE A 253 1.38 -1.98 -17.37
CA ILE A 253 2.31 -2.77 -16.53
C ILE A 253 3.75 -2.33 -16.75
N GLU A 254 4.19 -2.17 -18.01
CA GLU A 254 5.55 -1.73 -18.32
C GLU A 254 5.88 -0.38 -17.66
N ARG A 255 4.98 0.59 -17.76
CA ARG A 255 5.17 1.92 -17.14
C ARG A 255 5.12 1.86 -15.62
N ALA A 256 4.21 1.06 -15.06
CA ALA A 256 4.13 0.80 -13.62
C ALA A 256 5.44 0.24 -13.07
N VAL A 257 6.01 -0.78 -13.73
CA VAL A 257 7.27 -1.41 -13.34
C VAL A 257 8.42 -0.41 -13.40
N ARG A 258 8.49 0.42 -14.45
CA ARG A 258 9.51 1.47 -14.57
C ARG A 258 9.39 2.50 -13.45
N TRP A 259 8.17 2.97 -13.17
CA TRP A 259 7.90 3.93 -12.11
C TRP A 259 8.24 3.38 -10.73
N ILE A 260 7.74 2.19 -10.37
CA ILE A 260 8.08 1.49 -9.12
C ILE A 260 9.59 1.30 -9.00
N SER A 261 10.27 0.83 -10.04
CA SER A 261 11.73 0.62 -10.02
C SER A 261 12.48 1.91 -9.68
N ALA A 262 12.04 3.04 -10.23
CA ALA A 262 12.67 4.34 -9.99
C ALA A 262 12.41 4.87 -8.58
N MET A 263 11.30 4.45 -7.95
CA MET A 263 10.91 4.85 -6.60
C MET A 263 11.61 4.05 -5.49
N GLN A 264 12.47 3.07 -5.82
CA GLN A 264 13.28 2.37 -4.83
C GLN A 264 14.18 3.35 -4.07
N CYS A 265 14.16 3.25 -2.75
CA CYS A 265 15.02 4.05 -1.88
C CYS A 265 16.45 3.51 -1.86
N ARG A 266 17.41 4.35 -1.44
CA ARG A 266 18.84 4.00 -1.37
C ARG A 266 19.13 2.81 -0.47
N ASN A 267 18.32 2.60 0.57
CA ASN A 267 18.44 1.47 1.49
C ASN A 267 17.88 0.14 0.92
N GLY A 268 17.29 0.17 -0.29
CA GLY A 268 16.76 -1.01 -0.97
C GLY A 268 15.26 -1.23 -0.82
N GLY A 269 14.60 -0.57 0.13
CA GLY A 269 13.16 -0.69 0.35
C GLY A 269 12.33 0.32 -0.43
N TRP A 270 11.01 0.19 -0.30
CA TRP A 270 10.02 1.14 -0.83
C TRP A 270 9.17 1.73 0.29
N ALA A 271 8.88 3.01 0.14
CA ALA A 271 7.91 3.76 0.93
C ALA A 271 6.57 3.83 0.18
N ALA A 272 5.58 4.51 0.74
CA ALA A 272 4.26 4.58 0.11
C ALA A 272 4.23 5.52 -1.10
N PHE A 273 4.75 6.73 -0.99
CA PHE A 273 4.61 7.78 -2.00
C PHE A 273 5.94 8.29 -2.55
N ASP A 274 6.99 8.37 -1.72
CA ASP A 274 8.23 9.07 -2.09
C ASP A 274 9.50 8.23 -1.92
N ALA A 275 10.43 8.35 -2.86
CA ALA A 275 11.78 7.82 -2.70
C ALA A 275 12.60 8.65 -1.69
N ASP A 276 13.30 8.00 -0.76
CA ASP A 276 14.22 8.62 0.21
C ASP A 276 13.56 9.75 1.05
N ASN A 277 12.27 9.61 1.38
CA ASN A 277 11.55 10.48 2.32
C ASN A 277 11.73 9.95 3.76
N ASP A 278 12.98 9.84 4.19
CA ASP A 278 13.38 9.14 5.42
C ASP A 278 14.21 10.01 6.38
N ARG A 279 14.06 11.33 6.28
CA ARG A 279 14.81 12.30 7.10
C ARG A 279 14.21 12.40 8.50
N GLU A 280 14.51 11.40 9.34
CA GLU A 280 14.02 11.28 10.73
C GLU A 280 14.28 12.51 11.59
N LEU A 281 15.26 13.35 11.25
CA LEU A 281 15.48 14.61 11.94
C LEU A 281 14.21 15.48 11.99
N PHE A 282 13.40 15.47 10.93
CA PHE A 282 12.18 16.26 10.86
C PHE A 282 11.04 15.71 11.72
N THR A 283 11.15 14.51 12.29
CA THR A 283 10.18 14.01 13.28
C THR A 283 10.43 14.60 14.69
N ARG A 284 11.42 15.47 14.85
CA ARG A 284 11.76 16.12 16.13
C ARG A 284 11.22 17.55 16.25
N VAL A 285 10.60 18.09 15.20
CA VAL A 285 9.93 19.39 15.29
C VAL A 285 8.72 19.28 16.22
N PRO A 286 8.35 20.32 17.00
CA PRO A 286 7.23 20.24 17.93
C PRO A 286 5.89 19.85 17.30
N PHE A 287 5.70 20.14 16.01
CA PHE A 287 4.52 19.75 15.24
C PHE A 287 4.45 18.25 14.90
N ALA A 288 5.57 17.52 15.00
CA ALA A 288 5.68 16.13 14.58
C ALA A 288 5.22 15.12 15.65
N ASP A 289 4.32 15.51 16.54
CA ASP A 289 3.86 14.73 17.69
C ASP A 289 3.19 13.39 17.33
N HIS A 290 2.89 13.15 16.06
CA HIS A 290 2.28 11.92 15.55
C HIS A 290 3.25 11.00 14.76
N ASN A 291 4.57 11.24 14.78
CA ASN A 291 5.62 10.47 14.08
C ASN A 291 5.44 10.28 12.55
N ALA A 292 4.41 10.90 11.94
CA ALA A 292 4.01 10.71 10.54
C ALA A 292 4.52 11.83 9.59
N MET A 293 5.62 12.50 9.93
CA MET A 293 6.15 13.62 9.13
C MET A 293 6.99 13.18 7.91
N ILE A 294 7.28 11.89 7.82
CA ILE A 294 8.14 11.30 6.80
C ILE A 294 7.50 10.01 6.28
N ASP A 295 7.94 9.56 5.11
CA ASP A 295 7.50 8.34 4.46
C ASP A 295 8.73 7.44 4.21
N PRO A 296 9.25 6.78 5.28
CA PRO A 296 10.39 5.90 5.14
C PRO A 296 9.97 4.55 4.54
N PRO A 297 10.91 3.83 3.90
CA PRO A 297 10.64 2.47 3.47
C PRO A 297 10.16 1.55 4.58
N THR A 298 9.33 0.58 4.20
CA THR A 298 8.75 -0.41 5.13
C THR A 298 8.76 -1.82 4.54
N ALA A 299 8.83 -2.83 5.42
CA ALA A 299 8.99 -4.23 5.01
C ALA A 299 7.76 -4.79 4.30
N ASP A 300 6.55 -4.37 4.67
CA ASP A 300 5.30 -4.78 4.03
C ASP A 300 5.21 -4.28 2.58
N ILE A 301 5.44 -2.99 2.31
CA ILE A 301 5.47 -2.45 0.93
C ILE A 301 6.60 -3.09 0.12
N THR A 302 7.79 -3.21 0.72
CA THR A 302 8.95 -3.79 0.04
C THR A 302 8.68 -5.25 -0.34
N ALA A 303 8.10 -6.04 0.57
CA ALA A 303 7.75 -7.43 0.29
C ALA A 303 6.61 -7.56 -0.72
N ARG A 304 5.63 -6.66 -0.72
CA ARG A 304 4.60 -6.62 -1.76
C ARG A 304 5.18 -6.29 -3.13
N THR A 305 6.18 -5.43 -3.18
CA THR A 305 6.95 -5.14 -4.39
C THR A 305 7.65 -6.40 -4.90
N LEU A 306 8.26 -7.19 -4.01
CA LEU A 306 8.83 -8.50 -4.35
C LEU A 306 7.75 -9.45 -4.90
N GLU A 307 6.56 -9.51 -4.29
CA GLU A 307 5.45 -10.32 -4.81
C GLU A 307 5.10 -9.93 -6.25
N MET A 308 4.94 -8.63 -6.52
CA MET A 308 4.66 -8.13 -7.87
C MET A 308 5.71 -8.61 -8.87
N TYR A 309 7.00 -8.42 -8.57
CA TYR A 309 8.09 -8.85 -9.45
C TYR A 309 8.05 -10.36 -9.68
N GLY A 310 7.86 -11.16 -8.63
CA GLY A 310 7.72 -12.62 -8.75
C GLY A 310 6.53 -13.04 -9.63
N ARG A 311 5.39 -12.35 -9.49
CA ARG A 311 4.18 -12.59 -10.32
C ARG A 311 4.39 -12.20 -11.78
N LEU A 312 5.29 -11.26 -12.05
CA LEU A 312 5.70 -10.84 -13.40
C LEU A 312 6.89 -11.66 -13.95
N GLY A 313 7.29 -12.74 -13.26
CA GLY A 313 8.36 -13.64 -13.69
C GLY A 313 9.78 -13.19 -13.34
N VAL A 314 9.94 -12.10 -12.56
CA VAL A 314 11.26 -11.60 -12.15
C VAL A 314 11.72 -12.31 -10.88
N GLY A 315 12.78 -13.12 -11.02
CA GLY A 315 13.37 -13.88 -9.93
C GLY A 315 14.42 -13.11 -9.11
N ARG A 316 14.77 -13.69 -7.95
CA ARG A 316 15.73 -13.14 -6.97
C ARG A 316 17.13 -12.79 -7.51
N GLN A 317 17.50 -13.26 -8.70
CA GLN A 317 18.79 -12.94 -9.33
C GLN A 317 18.83 -11.51 -9.89
N HIS A 318 17.68 -10.85 -10.02
CA HIS A 318 17.61 -9.51 -10.58
C HIS A 318 18.29 -8.48 -9.64
N PRO A 319 19.24 -7.65 -10.12
CA PRO A 319 20.04 -6.75 -9.26
C PRO A 319 19.21 -5.78 -8.40
N THR A 320 18.07 -5.30 -8.90
CA THR A 320 17.16 -4.42 -8.13
C THR A 320 16.59 -5.11 -6.89
N LEU A 321 16.41 -6.43 -6.93
CA LEU A 321 15.80 -7.21 -5.85
C LEU A 321 16.79 -7.59 -4.76
N GLU A 322 18.09 -7.65 -5.05
CA GLU A 322 19.11 -8.00 -4.05
C GLU A 322 19.07 -7.03 -2.86
N ARG A 323 19.01 -5.72 -3.11
CA ARG A 323 18.91 -4.71 -2.05
C ARG A 323 17.59 -4.80 -1.28
N ALA A 324 16.51 -5.12 -1.97
CA ALA A 324 15.18 -5.28 -1.38
C ALA A 324 15.12 -6.48 -0.43
N ILE A 325 15.69 -7.60 -0.85
CA ILE A 325 15.83 -8.82 -0.04
C ILE A 325 16.65 -8.51 1.23
N ASN A 326 17.79 -7.84 1.07
CA ASN A 326 18.64 -7.47 2.20
C ASN A 326 17.93 -6.52 3.17
N TYR A 327 17.16 -5.56 2.64
CA TYR A 327 16.35 -4.66 3.45
C TYR A 327 15.32 -5.44 4.29
N VAL A 328 14.53 -6.33 3.66
CA VAL A 328 13.51 -7.13 4.37
C VAL A 328 14.14 -8.07 5.41
N TRP A 329 15.30 -8.65 5.12
CA TRP A 329 16.05 -9.46 6.09
C TRP A 329 16.55 -8.66 7.28
N SER A 330 16.98 -7.42 7.06
CA SER A 330 17.42 -6.56 8.15
C SER A 330 16.28 -6.09 9.07
N ASP A 331 15.04 -6.16 8.61
CA ASP A 331 13.85 -5.73 9.35
C ASP A 331 13.16 -6.86 10.15
N GLN A 332 13.66 -8.10 10.03
CA GLN A 332 13.10 -9.22 10.80
C GLN A 332 13.28 -9.00 12.30
N GLN A 333 12.19 -9.14 13.04
CA GLN A 333 12.14 -8.88 14.48
C GLN A 333 12.81 -10.01 15.29
N PRO A 334 13.22 -9.77 16.55
CA PRO A 334 13.81 -10.81 17.40
C PRO A 334 12.93 -12.04 17.64
N ASP A 335 11.61 -11.90 17.56
CA ASP A 335 10.65 -13.01 17.65
C ASP A 335 10.38 -13.70 16.31
N ASN A 336 11.07 -13.25 15.25
CA ASN A 336 11.01 -13.69 13.85
C ASN A 336 9.80 -13.20 13.04
N SER A 337 8.99 -12.31 13.60
CA SER A 337 7.93 -11.61 12.86
C SER A 337 8.47 -10.43 12.04
N TRP A 338 7.60 -9.81 11.23
CA TRP A 338 7.85 -8.52 10.59
C TRP A 338 6.76 -7.53 10.94
N TYR A 339 7.14 -6.26 11.11
CA TYR A 339 6.22 -5.17 11.45
C TYR A 339 5.33 -4.80 10.27
N GLY A 340 4.02 -4.60 10.52
CA GLY A 340 3.07 -4.12 9.51
C GLY A 340 2.86 -2.62 9.64
N ARG A 341 3.28 -1.82 8.67
CA ARG A 341 3.09 -0.37 8.69
C ARG A 341 1.67 0.04 8.34
N TRP A 342 1.04 -0.67 7.39
CA TRP A 342 -0.25 -0.28 6.80
C TRP A 342 -1.42 -1.22 7.12
N GLY A 343 -1.12 -2.45 7.59
CA GLY A 343 -2.11 -3.39 8.11
C GLY A 343 -1.72 -3.83 9.51
N VAL A 344 -2.72 -4.09 10.35
CA VAL A 344 -2.54 -4.48 11.76
C VAL A 344 -2.15 -5.96 11.85
N ASN A 345 -0.99 -6.31 12.39
CA ASN A 345 0.29 -5.58 12.45
C ASN A 345 1.38 -6.58 12.08
N TYR A 346 1.83 -7.37 13.04
CA TYR A 346 2.88 -8.36 12.83
C TYR A 346 2.39 -9.57 12.04
N ILE A 347 1.09 -9.90 12.12
CA ILE A 347 0.48 -10.91 11.24
C ILE A 347 0.52 -10.43 9.79
N TYR A 348 0.13 -9.17 9.54
CA TYR A 348 0.12 -8.56 8.21
C TYR A 348 1.53 -8.49 7.61
N GLY A 349 2.49 -7.91 8.35
CA GLY A 349 3.88 -7.79 7.91
C GLY A 349 4.52 -9.15 7.65
N THR A 350 4.37 -10.10 8.57
CA THR A 350 4.93 -11.46 8.41
C THR A 350 4.35 -12.16 7.20
N TRP A 351 3.02 -12.15 7.02
CA TRP A 351 2.39 -12.74 5.84
C TRP A 351 2.96 -12.18 4.54
N GLN A 352 2.96 -10.86 4.38
CA GLN A 352 3.35 -10.22 3.13
C GLN A 352 4.81 -10.52 2.78
N VAL A 353 5.69 -10.59 3.79
CA VAL A 353 7.09 -11.01 3.65
C VAL A 353 7.21 -12.46 3.18
N LEU A 354 6.51 -13.39 3.83
CA LEU A 354 6.55 -14.81 3.43
C LEU A 354 6.11 -14.99 1.97
N VAL A 355 5.04 -14.31 1.55
CA VAL A 355 4.56 -14.35 0.17
C VAL A 355 5.54 -13.68 -0.79
N GLY A 356 6.02 -12.48 -0.47
CA GLY A 356 6.88 -11.70 -1.38
C GLY A 356 8.18 -12.40 -1.72
N LEU A 357 8.84 -12.99 -0.73
CA LEU A 357 10.14 -13.62 -0.91
C LEU A 357 10.05 -14.99 -1.58
N THR A 358 9.00 -15.75 -1.28
CA THR A 358 8.74 -17.01 -1.99
C THR A 358 8.33 -16.77 -3.44
N ALA A 359 7.58 -15.70 -3.73
CA ALA A 359 7.18 -15.35 -5.09
C ALA A 359 8.37 -15.09 -6.04
N ILE A 360 9.48 -14.54 -5.54
CA ILE A 360 10.71 -14.33 -6.32
C ILE A 360 11.67 -15.54 -6.33
N GLY A 361 11.23 -16.68 -5.79
CA GLY A 361 11.99 -17.93 -5.80
C GLY A 361 12.97 -18.14 -4.64
N ILE A 362 12.78 -17.49 -3.50
CA ILE A 362 13.45 -17.94 -2.26
C ILE A 362 12.76 -19.23 -1.79
N PRO A 363 13.49 -20.34 -1.57
CA PRO A 363 12.89 -21.59 -1.16
C PRO A 363 12.11 -21.44 0.15
N GLY A 364 10.90 -22.00 0.21
CA GLY A 364 10.08 -21.99 1.44
C GLY A 364 10.77 -22.62 2.65
N CYS A 365 11.76 -23.52 2.43
CA CYS A 365 12.59 -24.12 3.47
C CYS A 365 13.72 -23.21 4.00
N ASP A 366 13.86 -21.97 3.52
CA ASP A 366 14.82 -21.01 4.09
C ASP A 366 14.57 -20.84 5.60
N PRO A 367 15.61 -20.98 6.45
CA PRO A 367 15.42 -20.93 7.90
C PRO A 367 14.73 -19.65 8.41
N ARG A 368 14.95 -18.51 7.75
CA ARG A 368 14.34 -17.22 8.14
C ARG A 368 12.85 -17.18 7.83
N LEU A 369 12.46 -17.71 6.67
CA LEU A 369 11.05 -17.87 6.28
C LEU A 369 10.35 -18.87 7.22
N GLN A 370 11.00 -20.01 7.49
CA GLN A 370 10.46 -21.00 8.42
C GLN A 370 10.36 -20.45 9.85
N ALA A 371 11.26 -19.57 10.28
CA ALA A 371 11.16 -18.91 11.58
C ALA A 371 9.92 -17.98 11.66
N GLY A 372 9.62 -17.23 10.60
CA GLY A 372 8.40 -16.43 10.48
C GLY A 372 7.13 -17.27 10.40
N ALA A 373 7.14 -18.35 9.62
CA ALA A 373 6.03 -19.30 9.55
C ALA A 373 5.78 -19.99 10.89
N ASN A 374 6.85 -20.36 11.61
CA ASN A 374 6.77 -20.86 12.98
C ASN A 374 6.16 -19.83 13.93
N TRP A 375 6.47 -18.53 13.76
CA TRP A 375 5.83 -17.48 14.53
C TRP A 375 4.31 -17.44 14.24
N LEU A 376 3.89 -17.46 12.97
CA LEU A 376 2.45 -17.53 12.63
C LEU A 376 1.77 -18.76 13.26
N ARG A 377 2.38 -19.94 13.18
CA ARG A 377 1.85 -21.16 13.82
C ARG A 377 1.63 -20.98 15.33
N ARG A 378 2.60 -20.37 16.03
CA ARG A 378 2.48 -20.10 17.47
C ARG A 378 1.39 -19.09 17.81
N MET A 379 1.11 -18.14 16.91
CA MET A 379 0.08 -17.11 17.11
C MET A 379 -1.34 -17.58 16.71
N GLN A 380 -1.50 -18.80 16.18
CA GLN A 380 -2.82 -19.32 15.87
C GLN A 380 -3.62 -19.51 17.15
N GLN A 381 -4.86 -19.00 17.17
CA GLN A 381 -5.69 -19.01 18.36
C GLN A 381 -6.54 -20.28 18.45
N ALA A 382 -7.24 -20.48 19.58
CA ALA A 382 -8.02 -21.68 19.85
C ALA A 382 -9.13 -21.93 18.81
N SER A 383 -9.72 -20.85 18.26
CA SER A 383 -10.73 -20.92 17.18
C SER A 383 -10.20 -21.48 15.86
N GLY A 384 -8.87 -21.57 15.69
CA GLY A 384 -8.22 -21.88 14.41
C GLY A 384 -7.92 -20.63 13.58
N GLY A 385 -8.52 -19.49 13.90
CA GLY A 385 -8.22 -18.21 13.27
C GLY A 385 -7.01 -17.50 13.86
N TRP A 386 -6.66 -16.38 13.22
CA TRP A 386 -5.67 -15.42 13.66
C TRP A 386 -6.32 -14.05 13.86
N GLY A 387 -5.84 -13.34 14.87
CA GLY A 387 -6.36 -12.04 15.26
C GLY A 387 -5.28 -11.22 15.94
N GLU A 388 -5.18 -9.95 15.58
CA GLU A 388 -4.24 -9.02 16.17
C GLU A 388 -4.88 -7.64 16.40
N THR A 389 -4.77 -7.14 17.63
CA THR A 389 -5.32 -5.84 18.02
C THR A 389 -4.41 -4.69 17.57
N PRO A 390 -4.97 -3.52 17.20
CA PRO A 390 -4.20 -2.28 17.01
C PRO A 390 -3.33 -1.88 18.21
N LEU A 391 -3.64 -2.35 19.42
CA LEU A 391 -2.81 -2.10 20.61
C LEU A 391 -1.42 -2.74 20.51
N SER A 392 -1.18 -3.68 19.58
CA SER A 392 0.15 -4.30 19.39
C SER A 392 1.22 -3.34 18.86
N TYR A 393 0.82 -2.15 18.35
CA TYR A 393 1.75 -1.07 17.99
C TYR A 393 2.39 -0.39 19.22
N ASP A 394 1.66 -0.35 20.34
CA ASP A 394 2.10 0.24 21.60
C ASP A 394 2.65 -0.81 22.58
N ARG A 395 2.13 -2.04 22.47
CA ARG A 395 2.36 -3.12 23.44
C ARG A 395 2.92 -4.36 22.75
N PRO A 396 4.26 -4.51 22.68
CA PRO A 396 4.91 -5.63 22.01
C PRO A 396 4.53 -7.02 22.55
N GLU A 397 4.02 -7.10 23.79
CA GLU A 397 3.50 -8.35 24.35
C GLU A 397 2.15 -8.79 23.73
N LEU A 398 1.46 -7.91 23.00
CA LEU A 398 0.20 -8.20 22.32
C LEU A 398 0.38 -8.61 20.85
N ARG A 399 1.63 -8.79 20.40
CA ARG A 399 1.95 -9.23 19.03
C ARG A 399 1.22 -10.51 18.67
N GLY A 400 0.48 -10.48 17.55
CA GLY A 400 -0.31 -11.62 17.08
C GLY A 400 -1.46 -12.04 18.00
N THR A 401 -1.90 -11.16 18.91
CA THR A 401 -3.02 -11.42 19.84
C THR A 401 -4.15 -10.42 19.64
N GLY A 402 -5.40 -10.87 19.75
CA GLY A 402 -6.60 -10.06 19.52
C GLY A 402 -7.80 -10.95 19.18
N THR A 403 -8.96 -10.36 18.90
CA THR A 403 -10.11 -11.12 18.37
C THR A 403 -9.73 -11.69 17.00
N PRO A 404 -9.90 -13.00 16.73
CA PRO A 404 -9.71 -13.55 15.39
C PRO A 404 -10.55 -12.83 14.35
N THR A 405 -9.96 -12.50 13.20
CA THR A 405 -10.66 -11.82 12.11
C THR A 405 -10.52 -12.59 10.79
N PRO A 406 -11.49 -12.49 9.88
CA PRO A 406 -11.40 -13.13 8.56
C PRO A 406 -10.19 -12.65 7.76
N SER A 407 -9.88 -11.35 7.75
CA SER A 407 -8.75 -10.81 6.98
C SER A 407 -7.39 -11.26 7.52
N GLN A 408 -7.18 -11.16 8.83
CA GLN A 408 -5.92 -11.58 9.48
C GLN A 408 -5.70 -13.09 9.38
N THR A 409 -6.79 -13.88 9.47
CA THR A 409 -6.73 -15.32 9.21
C THR A 409 -6.34 -15.63 7.78
N ALA A 410 -6.91 -14.93 6.80
CA ALA A 410 -6.56 -15.09 5.40
C ALA A 410 -5.09 -14.74 5.11
N TRP A 411 -4.55 -13.68 5.72
CA TRP A 411 -3.13 -13.33 5.64
C TRP A 411 -2.25 -14.46 6.17
N ALA A 412 -2.49 -14.91 7.41
CA ALA A 412 -1.71 -15.99 8.00
C ALA A 412 -1.74 -17.27 7.13
N LEU A 413 -2.92 -17.66 6.63
CA LEU A 413 -3.09 -18.80 5.73
C LEU A 413 -2.26 -18.68 4.46
N MET A 414 -2.33 -17.52 3.78
CA MET A 414 -1.58 -17.30 2.55
C MET A 414 -0.06 -17.32 2.79
N GLY A 415 0.40 -16.83 3.94
CA GLY A 415 1.82 -16.85 4.31
C GLY A 415 2.33 -18.26 4.58
N LEU A 416 1.55 -19.05 5.32
CA LEU A 416 1.84 -20.46 5.58
C LEU A 416 1.84 -21.30 4.30
N MET A 417 0.83 -21.12 3.44
CA MET A 417 0.79 -21.82 2.14
C MET A 417 1.98 -21.46 1.25
N ALA A 418 2.43 -20.20 1.27
CA ALA A 418 3.56 -19.74 0.47
C ALA A 418 4.89 -20.43 0.82
N VAL A 419 5.09 -20.81 2.10
CA VAL A 419 6.27 -21.56 2.55
C VAL A 419 6.12 -23.08 2.45
N GLY A 420 5.04 -23.57 1.83
CA GLY A 420 4.79 -24.99 1.62
C GLY A 420 4.06 -25.69 2.77
N ASP A 421 3.43 -24.96 3.70
CA ASP A 421 2.78 -25.52 4.90
C ASP A 421 1.33 -26.02 4.63
N LEU A 422 1.03 -26.37 3.37
CA LEU A 422 -0.33 -26.66 2.89
C LEU A 422 -1.05 -27.76 3.69
N ASP A 423 -0.32 -28.83 4.04
CA ASP A 423 -0.88 -30.00 4.74
C ASP A 423 -0.81 -29.88 6.27
N SER A 424 -0.36 -28.74 6.80
CA SER A 424 -0.26 -28.52 8.24
C SER A 424 -1.63 -28.44 8.92
N GLU A 425 -1.70 -28.88 10.17
CA GLU A 425 -2.89 -28.71 11.02
C GLU A 425 -3.28 -27.23 11.14
N ALA A 426 -2.30 -26.34 11.19
CA ALA A 426 -2.52 -24.90 11.28
C ALA A 426 -3.33 -24.38 10.07
N VAL A 427 -2.93 -24.74 8.85
CA VAL A 427 -3.67 -24.36 7.63
C VAL A 427 -5.08 -24.96 7.64
N GLN A 428 -5.22 -26.25 7.98
CA GLN A 428 -6.53 -26.92 8.02
C GLN A 428 -7.50 -26.22 9.00
N ARG A 429 -7.04 -25.89 10.21
CA ARG A 429 -7.84 -25.19 11.22
C ARG A 429 -8.21 -23.76 10.80
N GLY A 430 -7.30 -23.05 10.11
CA GLY A 430 -7.60 -21.72 9.58
C GLY A 430 -8.61 -21.73 8.44
N ILE A 431 -8.52 -22.71 7.52
CA ILE A 431 -9.53 -22.90 6.46
C ILE A 431 -10.89 -23.22 7.10
N GLN A 432 -10.92 -24.10 8.10
CA GLN A 432 -12.13 -24.42 8.84
C GLN A 432 -12.73 -23.19 9.53
N TYR A 433 -11.90 -22.34 10.14
CA TYR A 433 -12.34 -21.08 10.73
C TYR A 433 -13.04 -20.20 9.69
N LEU A 434 -12.43 -19.94 8.53
CA LEU A 434 -13.04 -19.11 7.48
C LEU A 434 -14.37 -19.71 6.98
N VAL A 435 -14.42 -21.02 6.72
CA VAL A 435 -15.64 -21.68 6.25
C VAL A 435 -16.74 -21.65 7.32
N SER A 436 -16.41 -21.89 8.59
CA SER A 436 -17.39 -21.94 9.68
C SER A 436 -17.93 -20.57 10.11
N THR A 437 -17.20 -19.50 9.80
CA THR A 437 -17.57 -18.11 10.13
C THR A 437 -18.18 -17.36 8.95
N GLN A 438 -18.29 -18.00 7.78
CA GLN A 438 -18.98 -17.43 6.63
C GLN A 438 -20.48 -17.35 6.91
N ARG A 439 -21.08 -16.20 6.60
CA ARG A 439 -22.52 -15.97 6.68
C ARG A 439 -23.26 -16.64 5.53
N GLU A 440 -24.57 -16.81 5.68
CA GLU A 440 -25.43 -17.40 4.65
C GLU A 440 -25.42 -16.62 3.31
N ASP A 441 -25.20 -15.31 3.37
CA ASP A 441 -25.05 -14.43 2.19
C ASP A 441 -23.66 -14.51 1.53
N GLY A 442 -22.76 -15.36 2.05
CA GLY A 442 -21.41 -15.56 1.55
C GLY A 442 -20.39 -14.56 2.07
N THR A 443 -20.78 -13.60 2.92
CA THR A 443 -19.90 -12.59 3.51
C THR A 443 -19.31 -13.02 4.86
N TRP A 444 -18.45 -12.19 5.43
CA TRP A 444 -17.91 -12.36 6.79
C TRP A 444 -18.07 -11.07 7.57
N ASP A 445 -18.31 -11.20 8.87
CA ASP A 445 -18.31 -10.06 9.79
C ASP A 445 -16.88 -9.78 10.29
N GLU A 446 -16.49 -8.51 10.29
CA GLU A 446 -15.23 -8.03 10.87
C GLU A 446 -15.46 -6.66 11.51
N PRO A 447 -15.81 -6.60 12.80
CA PRO A 447 -15.98 -5.33 13.52
C PRO A 447 -14.63 -4.69 13.89
N GLU A 448 -13.56 -5.49 13.98
CA GLU A 448 -12.23 -5.05 14.35
C GLU A 448 -11.55 -4.23 13.25
N PHE A 449 -10.63 -3.36 13.65
CA PHE A 449 -9.82 -2.56 12.74
C PHE A 449 -8.57 -3.34 12.36
N THR A 450 -8.41 -3.61 11.07
CA THR A 450 -7.29 -4.40 10.53
C THR A 450 -6.37 -3.57 9.62
N GLY A 451 -6.72 -2.31 9.36
CA GLY A 451 -5.88 -1.33 8.66
C GLY A 451 -5.24 -0.31 9.59
N THR A 452 -4.12 0.27 9.16
CA THR A 452 -3.36 1.26 9.92
C THR A 452 -3.01 2.45 9.04
N GLY A 453 -3.44 3.66 9.40
CA GLY A 453 -2.98 4.88 8.75
C GLY A 453 -1.70 5.42 9.40
N PHE A 454 -1.76 5.64 10.71
CA PHE A 454 -0.61 6.07 11.52
C PHE A 454 -0.51 5.19 12.78
N PRO A 455 0.53 4.36 12.91
CA PRO A 455 0.75 3.53 14.10
C PRO A 455 0.61 4.34 15.39
N ARG A 456 -0.11 3.79 16.38
CA ARG A 456 -0.38 4.39 17.70
C ARG A 456 -1.31 5.62 17.71
N VAL A 457 -1.77 6.06 16.53
CA VAL A 457 -2.52 7.32 16.38
C VAL A 457 -3.84 7.12 15.64
N PHE A 458 -3.81 6.39 14.52
CA PHE A 458 -4.92 6.36 13.58
C PHE A 458 -5.04 5.02 12.87
N TYR A 459 -6.18 4.36 13.07
CA TYR A 459 -6.49 3.03 12.54
C TYR A 459 -7.66 3.09 11.57
N LEU A 460 -7.67 2.16 10.62
CA LEU A 460 -8.62 2.12 9.51
C LEU A 460 -9.41 0.82 9.53
N ARG A 461 -10.69 0.92 9.16
CA ARG A 461 -11.52 -0.23 8.83
C ARG A 461 -11.73 -0.26 7.33
N TYR A 462 -11.11 -1.24 6.67
CA TYR A 462 -11.36 -1.52 5.27
C TYR A 462 -12.57 -2.44 5.14
N HIS A 463 -13.69 -1.89 4.69
CA HIS A 463 -14.96 -2.63 4.70
C HIS A 463 -14.98 -3.88 3.81
N LEU A 464 -14.09 -3.96 2.81
CA LEU A 464 -14.03 -5.11 1.89
C LEU A 464 -12.93 -6.14 2.24
N TYR A 465 -12.05 -5.85 3.21
CA TYR A 465 -11.06 -6.81 3.74
C TYR A 465 -11.68 -8.15 4.19
N PRO A 466 -12.81 -8.18 4.93
CA PRO A 466 -13.43 -9.44 5.31
C PRO A 466 -13.96 -10.28 4.14
N HIS A 467 -13.96 -9.77 2.90
CA HIS A 467 -14.55 -10.48 1.77
C HIS A 467 -13.48 -10.99 0.81
N TYR A 468 -12.66 -10.10 0.26
CA TYR A 468 -11.69 -10.52 -0.74
C TYR A 468 -10.51 -11.29 -0.15
N TRP A 469 -10.08 -11.03 1.09
CA TRP A 469 -8.95 -11.77 1.67
C TRP A 469 -9.32 -13.24 1.95
N PRO A 470 -10.44 -13.55 2.63
CA PRO A 470 -10.89 -14.94 2.76
C PRO A 470 -11.11 -15.63 1.43
N LEU A 471 -11.76 -14.96 0.47
CA LEU A 471 -11.99 -15.50 -0.87
C LEU A 471 -10.66 -15.86 -1.56
N MET A 472 -9.68 -14.96 -1.48
CA MET A 472 -8.35 -15.16 -2.03
C MET A 472 -7.64 -16.35 -1.35
N ALA A 473 -7.65 -16.41 -0.02
CA ALA A 473 -7.03 -17.50 0.72
C ALA A 473 -7.66 -18.87 0.41
N LEU A 474 -9.00 -18.96 0.37
CA LEU A 474 -9.72 -20.18 0.02
C LEU A 474 -9.48 -20.58 -1.45
N GLY A 475 -9.45 -19.60 -2.37
CA GLY A 475 -9.13 -19.82 -3.77
C GLY A 475 -7.72 -20.40 -3.98
N ARG A 476 -6.71 -19.81 -3.33
CA ARG A 476 -5.32 -20.31 -3.33
C ARG A 476 -5.24 -21.72 -2.76
N TYR A 477 -5.88 -21.96 -1.61
CA TYR A 477 -5.88 -23.28 -0.97
C TYR A 477 -6.46 -24.36 -1.90
N ARG A 478 -7.62 -24.09 -2.51
CA ARG A 478 -8.25 -25.00 -3.47
C ARG A 478 -7.32 -25.29 -4.65
N SER A 479 -6.73 -24.24 -5.25
CA SER A 479 -5.82 -24.39 -6.40
C SER A 479 -4.60 -25.24 -6.06
N LEU A 480 -3.94 -24.99 -4.94
CA LEU A 480 -2.75 -25.73 -4.51
C LEU A 480 -3.06 -27.21 -4.22
N ARG A 481 -4.22 -27.50 -3.63
CA ARG A 481 -4.70 -28.87 -3.39
C ARG A 481 -4.99 -29.62 -4.69
N SER A 482 -5.52 -28.94 -5.71
CA SER A 482 -5.76 -29.57 -7.02
C SER A 482 -4.45 -29.85 -7.78
N SER A 483 -3.45 -28.96 -7.68
CA SER A 483 -2.15 -29.13 -8.35
C SER A 483 -1.24 -30.18 -7.72
N THR A 484 -1.47 -30.55 -6.45
CA THR A 484 -0.72 -31.63 -5.76
C THR A 484 -1.28 -33.03 -6.03
N HIS A 485 -2.50 -33.12 -6.57
CA HIS A 485 -3.18 -34.39 -6.90
C HIS A 485 -3.20 -34.69 -8.41
N SER A 486 -2.59 -33.82 -9.23
CA SER A 486 -2.38 -34.00 -10.66
C SER A 486 -0.90 -34.25 -10.92
#